data_AF-A0A8T4RK13-F1
#
_entry.id   AF-A0A8T4RK13-F1
#
_cell.length_a   1.000
_cell.length_b   1.000
_cell.length_c   1.000
_cell.angle_alpha   90.00
_cell.angle_beta   90.00
_cell.angle_gamma   90.00
#
_symmetry.space_group_name_H-M   'P 1'
#
loop_
_entity.id
_entity.type
_entity.pdbx_description
1 polymer ?
#
loop_
_entity_poly.entity_id
_entity_poly.type
_entity_poly.pdbx_seq_one_letter_code
_entity_poly.pdbx_strand_id
1 'polypeptide(L)' 'MGIKQLLGLEACSLTEEEIVERLQEARRQQLHEVEFLTTQKKVKVRLKQVNPAGIMRDYWHSPEAK' A
#
# COMPACT_ATOMS: atom_id res chain seq x y z
N MET A 1 2.72 -13.22 -1.20
CA MET A 1 2.82 -12.28 -0.06
C MET A 1 2.10 -11.00 -0.47
N GLY A 2 1.05 -10.58 0.26
CA GLY A 2 0.22 -9.43 -0.12
C GLY A 2 0.84 -8.07 0.24
N ILE A 3 0.37 -6.99 -0.39
CA ILE A 3 0.88 -5.62 -0.11
C ILE A 3 0.61 -5.22 1.34
N LYS A 4 -0.47 -5.73 1.94
CA LYS A 4 -0.81 -5.53 3.35
C LYS A 4 0.28 -6.04 4.29
N GLN A 5 0.88 -7.19 4.01
CA GLN A 5 1.99 -7.71 4.82
C GLN A 5 3.25 -6.88 4.66
N LEU A 6 3.55 -6.50 3.42
CA LEU A 6 4.74 -5.70 3.10
C LEU A 6 4.70 -4.32 3.76
N LEU A 7 3.51 -3.74 3.91
CA LEU A 7 3.30 -2.44 4.54
C LEU A 7 2.89 -2.52 6.02
N GLY A 8 2.75 -3.72 6.59
CA GLY A 8 2.29 -3.90 7.98
C GLY A 8 0.83 -3.48 8.21
N LEU A 9 0.02 -3.51 7.16
CA LEU A 9 -1.41 -3.17 7.09
C LEU A 9 -2.33 -4.40 7.15
N GLU A 10 -1.88 -5.52 7.70
CA GLU A 10 -2.68 -6.75 7.82
C GLU A 10 -3.97 -6.53 8.61
N ALA A 11 -3.91 -5.71 9.66
CA ALA A 11 -5.07 -5.32 10.48
C ALA A 11 -5.83 -4.11 9.92
N CYS A 12 -5.53 -3.67 8.70
CA CYS A 12 -6.23 -2.55 8.05
C CYS A 12 -7.50 -3.05 7.36
N SER A 13 -8.62 -2.40 7.63
CA SER A 13 -9.91 -2.70 6.99
C SER A 13 -9.97 -2.35 5.52
N LEU A 14 -9.04 -1.53 5.02
CA LEU A 14 -8.95 -1.15 3.62
C LEU A 14 -8.55 -2.34 2.75
N THR A 15 -9.06 -2.40 1.54
CA THR A 15 -8.63 -3.38 0.54
C THR A 15 -7.21 -3.06 0.02
N GLU A 16 -6.55 -4.04 -0.60
CA GLU A 16 -5.24 -3.82 -1.22
C GLU A 16 -5.32 -2.76 -2.33
N GLU A 17 -6.41 -2.75 -3.11
CA GLU A 17 -6.68 -1.74 -4.13
C GLU A 17 -6.80 -0.32 -3.53
N GLU A 18 -7.57 -0.14 -2.45
CA GLU A 18 -7.69 1.16 -1.77
C GLU A 18 -6.36 1.65 -1.18
N ILE A 19 -5.54 0.73 -0.66
CA ILE A 19 -4.21 1.07 -0.15
C ILE A 19 -3.34 1.59 -1.30
N VAL A 20 -3.35 0.91 -2.45
CA VAL A 20 -2.60 1.32 -3.63
C VAL A 20 -3.12 2.65 -4.17
N GLU A 21 -4.44 2.83 -4.26
CA GLU A 21 -5.06 4.08 -4.70
C GLU A 21 -4.63 5.26 -3.82
N ARG A 22 -4.69 5.13 -2.50
CA ARG A 22 -4.21 6.15 -1.56
C ARG A 22 -2.73 6.46 -1.72
N LEU A 23 -1.90 5.44 -1.95
CA LEU A 23 -0.47 5.65 -2.20
C LEU A 23 -0.23 6.41 -3.53
N GLN A 24 -1.02 6.12 -4.56
CA GLN A 24 -0.95 6.83 -5.84
C GLN A 24 -1.41 8.29 -5.71
N GLU A 25 -2.54 8.53 -5.03
CA GLU A 25 -3.04 9.88 -4.77
C GLU A 25 -2.04 10.70 -3.98
N ALA A 26 -1.50 10.14 -2.90
CA ALA A 26 -0.50 10.82 -2.08
C ALA A 26 0.79 11.13 -2.87
N ARG A 27 1.21 10.24 -3.77
CA ARG A 27 2.32 10.51 -4.70
C ARG A 27 1.99 11.64 -5.68
N ARG A 28 0.78 11.70 -6.23
CA ARG A 28 0.32 12.81 -7.10
C ARG A 28 0.32 14.14 -6.35
N GLN A 29 -0.05 14.12 -5.07
CA GLN A 29 -0.02 15.28 -4.18
C GLN A 29 1.38 15.59 -3.63
N GLN A 30 2.42 14.88 -4.08
CA GLN A 30 3.80 15.02 -3.62
C GLN A 30 3.98 14.84 -2.10
N LEU A 31 3.07 14.10 -1.46
CA LEU A 31 3.19 13.75 -0.06
C LEU A 31 4.36 12.78 0.14
N HIS A 32 5.03 12.90 1.28
CA HIS A 32 6.16 12.05 1.62
C HIS A 32 5.76 10.80 2.41
N GLU A 33 4.60 10.84 3.08
CA GLU A 33 4.07 9.76 3.90
C GLU A 33 2.54 9.66 3.78
N VAL A 34 2.03 8.44 3.93
CA VAL A 34 0.60 8.14 4.06
C VAL A 34 0.39 7.47 5.41
N GLU A 35 -0.51 8.02 6.22
CA GLU A 35 -0.92 7.41 7.48
C GLU A 35 -2.16 6.54 7.25
N PHE A 36 -2.03 5.26 7.59
CA PHE A 36 -3.13 4.31 7.61
C PHE A 36 -3.50 4.02 9.06
N LEU A 37 -4.77 4.23 9.39
CA LEU A 37 -5.35 3.79 10.65
C LEU A 37 -5.74 2.31 10.51
N THR A 38 -5.16 1.48 11.36
CA THR A 38 -5.59 0.09 11.56
C THR A 38 -6.26 -0.02 12.92
N THR A 39 -7.02 -1.09 13.13
CA THR A 39 -7.77 -1.32 14.37
C THR A 39 -6.89 -1.33 15.63
N GLN A 40 -5.61 -1.69 15.49
CA GLN A 40 -4.68 -1.82 16.61
C GLN A 40 -3.60 -0.74 16.66
N LYS A 41 -3.27 -0.11 15.52
CA LYS A 41 -2.15 0.84 15.43
C LYS A 41 -2.28 1.80 14.25
N LYS A 42 -1.60 2.94 14.35
CA LYS A 42 -1.35 3.82 13.21
C LYS A 42 -0.09 3.36 12.49
N VAL A 43 -0.18 3.16 11.18
CA VAL A 43 0.93 2.74 10.33
C VAL A 43 1.24 3.88 9.37
N LYS A 44 2.47 4.39 9.43
CA LYS A 44 2.95 5.44 8.53
C LYS A 44 3.80 4.83 7.43
N VAL A 45 3.33 4.90 6.20
CA VAL A 45 4.04 4.41 5.01
C VAL A 45 4.74 5.58 4.34
N ARG A 46 6.07 5.55 4.31
CA ARG A 46 6.89 6.58 3.65
C ARG A 46 7.02 6.28 2.15
N LEU A 47 6.42 7.12 1.32
CA LEU A 47 6.41 6.99 -0.14
C LEU A 47 7.82 7.08 -0.75
N LYS A 48 8.78 7.74 -0.09
CA LYS A 48 10.18 7.77 -0.55
C LYS A 48 10.88 6.41 -0.51
N GLN A 49 10.43 5.49 0.35
CA GLN A 49 11.02 4.16 0.53
C GLN A 49 10.23 3.06 -0.20
N VAL A 50 9.12 3.44 -0.83
CA VAL A 50 8.14 2.53 -1.42
C VAL A 50 7.88 3.01 -2.83
N ASN A 51 8.37 2.30 -3.85
CA ASN A 51 8.05 2.65 -5.24
C ASN A 51 6.72 1.99 -5.62
N PRO A 52 5.57 2.72 -5.64
CA PRO A 52 4.28 2.11 -5.92
C PRO A 52 4.20 1.53 -7.33
N ALA A 53 5.02 2.02 -8.27
CA ALA A 53 5.10 1.44 -9.62
C ALA A 53 5.78 0.07 -9.64
N GLY A 54 6.69 -0.20 -8.69
CA GLY A 54 7.28 -1.53 -8.52
C GLY A 54 6.28 -2.49 -7.88
N ILE A 55 5.56 -2.02 -6.86
CA ILE A 55 4.58 -2.84 -6.14
C ILE A 55 3.37 -3.18 -7.01
N MET A 56 2.86 -2.23 -7.80
CA MET A 56 1.79 -2.52 -8.76
C MET A 56 2.23 -3.51 -9.84
N ARG A 57 3.51 -3.50 -10.23
CA ARG A 57 3.98 -4.45 -11.25
C ARG A 57 3.87 -5.87 -10.72
N ASP A 58 4.36 -6.15 -9.51
CA ASP A 58 4.20 -7.47 -8.88
C ASP A 58 2.74 -7.81 -8.56
N TYR A 59 1.93 -6.84 -8.11
CA TYR A 59 0.51 -7.07 -7.80
C TYR A 59 -0.33 -7.44 -9.03
N TRP A 60 -0.07 -6.81 -10.18
CA TRP A 60 -0.76 -7.12 -11.44
C TRP A 60 -0.11 -8.27 -12.23
N HIS A 61 1.19 -8.55 -12.04
CA HIS A 61 1.87 -9.67 -12.68
C HIS A 61 1.83 -10.99 -11.91
N SER A 62 1.32 -11.05 -10.67
CA SER A 62 1.10 -12.32 -9.99
C SER A 62 0.03 -13.13 -10.75
N PRO A 63 0.42 -14.16 -11.52
CA PRO A 63 -0.52 -15.03 -12.21
C PRO A 63 -0.82 -16.20 -11.26
N GLU A 64 -1.50 -15.92 -10.17
CA GLU A 64 -2.05 -16.96 -9.28
C GLU A 64 -3.55 -16.72 -9.11
N ALA A 65 -4.23 -16.67 -10.26
CA ALA A 65 -5.60 -17.13 -10.38
C ALA A 65 -5.54 -18.49 -11.08
N LYS A 66 -5.36 -19.57 -10.31
CA LYS A 66 -5.80 -20.91 -10.71
C LYS A 66 -6.13 -21.78 -9.52
#